data_AF-A0A6G0L7T4-F1
#
_entry.id   AF-A0A6G0L7T4-F1
#
_cell.length_a   1.000
_cell.length_b   1.000
_cell.length_c   1.000
_cell.angle_alpha   90.00
_cell.angle_beta   90.00
_cell.angle_gamma   90.00
#
_symmetry.space_group_name_H-M   'P 1'
#
loop_
_entity.id
_entity.type
_entity.pdbx_description
1 polymer ?
#
loop_
_entity_poly.entity_id
_entity_poly.type
_entity_poly.pdbx_seq_one_letter_code
_entity_poly.pdbx_strand_id
1 'polypeptide(L)'
;MVLDSMSGSVIYSAIDLTDGFYQILMRESDIPLTAVSTPSGMLWEWLVMPQGLKNTPVTFNRMVSHVLRPLRDFAPSYFDDIFVHSRAEGDFSAVEVHVRHLRQVFQVMREQALRQPQEVRLLRTGDSGAWLLREQEWSTR
;
A
#
# COMPACT_ATOMS: atom_id res chain seq x y z
N MET A 1 11.63 11.66 -8.18
CA MET A 1 11.10 11.47 -6.81
C MET A 1 9.60 11.22 -6.91
N VAL A 2 8.97 10.53 -5.95
CA VAL A 2 7.51 10.24 -6.00
C VAL A 2 6.67 11.51 -6.20
N LEU A 3 7.10 12.63 -5.61
CA LEU A 3 6.46 13.94 -5.81
C LEU A 3 6.57 14.48 -7.25
N ASP A 4 7.63 14.13 -7.99
CA ASP A 4 7.82 14.60 -9.36
C ASP A 4 6.84 13.91 -10.33
N SER A 5 6.57 12.61 -10.15
CA SER A 5 5.60 11.88 -10.98
C SER A 5 4.17 12.35 -10.71
N MET A 6 3.91 12.78 -9.48
CA MET A 6 2.62 13.28 -9.01
C MET A 6 2.28 14.69 -9.52
N SER A 7 3.28 15.45 -9.99
CA SER A 7 3.11 16.82 -10.48
C SER A 7 2.01 16.94 -11.56
N GLY A 8 1.17 17.98 -11.43
CA GLY A 8 0.05 18.25 -12.33
C GLY A 8 -1.18 17.34 -12.15
N SER A 9 -1.17 16.43 -11.18
CA SER A 9 -2.35 15.65 -10.81
C SER A 9 -3.30 16.49 -9.94
N VAL A 10 -4.59 16.17 -10.00
CA VAL A 10 -5.65 16.92 -9.29
C VAL A 10 -6.40 16.07 -8.27
N ILE A 11 -6.32 14.75 -8.39
CA ILE A 11 -6.87 13.77 -7.46
C ILE A 11 -5.77 12.80 -7.07
N TYR A 12 -5.76 12.46 -5.78
CA TYR A 12 -4.81 11.56 -5.17
C TYR A 12 -5.54 10.61 -4.22
N SER A 13 -5.05 9.40 -4.08
CA SER A 13 -5.39 8.47 -3.01
C SER A 13 -4.12 7.94 -2.38
N ALA A 14 -4.05 7.93 -1.06
CA ALA A 14 -3.03 7.18 -0.33
C ALA A 14 -3.66 5.89 0.19
N ILE A 15 -3.07 4.76 -0.19
CA ILE A 15 -3.50 3.42 0.21
C ILE A 15 -2.47 2.93 1.21
N ASP A 16 -2.91 2.70 2.45
CA ASP A 16 -2.05 2.24 3.54
C ASP A 16 -1.95 0.69 3.56
N LEU A 17 -0.72 0.20 3.68
CA LEU A 17 -0.38 -1.22 3.76
C LEU A 17 0.19 -1.62 5.13
N THR A 18 -0.16 -0.94 6.23
CA THR A 18 0.35 -1.16 7.61
C THR A 18 0.53 -2.64 8.05
N ASP A 19 -0.36 -3.56 7.62
CA ASP A 19 -0.28 -5.00 7.96
C ASP A 19 0.43 -5.86 6.89
N GLY A 20 0.93 -5.25 5.82
CA GLY A 20 1.53 -5.92 4.67
C GLY A 20 2.81 -6.67 5.00
N PHE A 21 3.55 -6.26 6.04
CA PHE A 21 4.77 -6.95 6.49
C PHE A 21 4.51 -8.41 6.87
N TYR A 22 3.37 -8.68 7.51
CA TYR A 22 2.98 -10.02 7.93
C TYR A 22 2.64 -10.95 6.76
N GLN A 23 2.70 -10.47 5.52
CA GLN A 23 2.55 -11.29 4.31
C GLN A 23 3.88 -11.79 3.75
N ILE A 24 5.01 -11.23 4.20
CA ILE A 24 6.34 -11.62 3.74
C ILE A 24 6.84 -12.77 4.61
N LEU A 25 7.06 -13.93 4.00
CA LEU A 25 7.66 -15.07 4.70
C LEU A 25 9.09 -14.74 5.13
N MET A 26 9.42 -15.10 6.37
CA MET A 26 10.81 -15.11 6.82
C MET A 26 11.58 -16.19 6.07
N ARG A 27 12.85 -15.93 5.80
CA ARG A 27 13.77 -16.97 5.35
C ARG A 27 13.91 -18.00 6.47
N GLU A 28 13.81 -19.28 6.15
CA GLU A 28 13.84 -20.36 7.16
C GLU A 28 15.06 -20.30 8.10
N SER A 29 16.23 -19.93 7.57
CA SER A 29 17.46 -19.77 8.37
C SER A 29 17.40 -18.62 9.38
N ASP A 30 16.52 -17.65 9.17
CA ASP A 30 16.45 -16.42 9.93
C ASP A 30 15.28 -16.44 10.94
N ILE A 31 14.37 -17.42 10.85
CA ILE A 31 13.24 -17.60 11.78
C ILE A 31 13.71 -17.66 13.25
N PRO A 32 14.75 -18.45 13.61
CA PRO A 32 15.20 -18.51 15.01
C PRO A 32 15.75 -17.19 15.56
N LEU A 33 16.18 -16.27 14.67
CA LEU A 33 16.68 -14.95 15.07
C LEU A 33 15.56 -14.00 15.49
N THR A 34 14.31 -14.36 15.22
CA THR A 34 13.12 -13.57 15.56
C THR A 34 12.47 -14.01 16.87
N ALA A 35 13.12 -14.91 17.63
CA ALA A 35 12.56 -15.44 18.86
C ALA A 35 12.20 -14.34 19.88
N VAL A 36 10.97 -14.39 20.41
CA VAL A 36 10.46 -13.51 21.47
C VAL A 36 9.95 -14.35 22.64
N SER A 37 10.15 -13.86 23.86
CA SER A 37 9.66 -14.50 25.09
C SER A 37 8.36 -13.85 25.56
N THR A 38 7.36 -14.67 25.90
CA THR A 38 6.17 -14.20 26.61
C THR A 38 6.43 -14.07 28.12
N PRO A 39 5.58 -13.34 28.88
CA PRO A 39 5.68 -13.30 30.34
C PRO A 39 5.58 -14.67 31.05
N SER A 40 5.00 -15.67 30.38
CA SER A 40 4.97 -17.06 30.86
C SER A 40 6.28 -17.83 30.65
N GLY A 41 7.28 -17.22 30.01
CA GLY A 41 8.56 -17.85 29.69
C GLY A 41 8.55 -18.71 28.41
N MET A 42 7.46 -18.70 27.63
CA MET A 42 7.41 -19.44 26.36
C MET A 42 8.13 -18.64 25.26
N LEU A 43 8.89 -19.35 24.43
CA LEU A 43 9.56 -18.79 23.26
C LEU A 43 8.70 -18.99 22.01
N TRP A 44 8.56 -17.93 21.22
CA TRP A 44 7.85 -17.93 19.95
C TRP A 44 8.74 -17.33 18.87
N GLU A 45 8.66 -17.85 17.66
CA GLU A 45 9.40 -17.36 16.50
C GLU A 45 8.41 -16.84 15.44
N TRP A 46 8.83 -15.84 14.68
CA TRP A 46 8.03 -15.29 13.61
C TRP A 46 8.27 -16.02 12.30
N LEU A 47 7.21 -16.59 11.72
CA LEU A 47 7.23 -17.21 10.39
C LEU A 47 7.11 -16.18 9.24
N VAL A 48 6.58 -15.01 9.57
CA VAL A 48 6.40 -13.87 8.68
C VAL A 48 7.14 -12.67 9.25
N MET A 49 7.51 -11.72 8.41
CA MET A 49 8.33 -10.58 8.80
C MET A 49 7.61 -9.72 9.87
N PRO A 50 8.11 -9.68 11.12
CA PRO A 50 7.50 -8.86 12.15
C PRO A 50 7.83 -7.38 11.94
N GLN A 51 6.95 -6.53 12.47
CA GLN A 51 7.26 -5.12 12.67
C GLN A 51 8.46 -4.97 13.62
N GLY A 52 9.25 -3.91 13.42
CA GLY A 52 10.38 -3.57 14.27
C GLY A 52 11.73 -4.15 13.86
N LEU A 53 11.82 -5.05 12.88
CA LEU A 53 13.13 -5.37 12.29
C LEU A 53 13.63 -4.20 11.45
N LYS A 54 14.93 -3.90 11.56
CA LYS A 54 15.57 -2.79 10.85
C LYS A 54 15.35 -2.83 9.32
N ASN A 55 15.26 -4.02 8.75
CA ASN A 55 15.15 -4.21 7.30
C ASN A 55 13.71 -4.45 6.82
N THR A 56 12.72 -4.44 7.73
CA THR A 56 11.32 -4.69 7.39
C THR A 56 10.79 -3.71 6.33
N PRO A 57 10.95 -2.37 6.51
CA PRO A 57 10.40 -1.41 5.55
C PRO A 57 11.07 -1.47 4.17
N VAL A 58 12.38 -1.75 4.14
CA VAL A 58 13.14 -1.86 2.88
C VAL A 58 12.73 -3.08 2.08
N THR A 59 12.57 -4.22 2.75
CA THR A 59 12.17 -5.48 2.08
C THR A 59 10.74 -5.37 1.55
N PHE A 60 9.84 -4.81 2.35
CA PHE A 60 8.46 -4.60 1.98
C PHE A 60 8.31 -3.63 0.80
N ASN A 61 8.94 -2.45 0.88
CA ASN A 61 8.89 -1.48 -0.20
C ASN A 61 9.47 -2.05 -1.52
N ARG A 62 10.53 -2.87 -1.45
CA ARG A 62 11.08 -3.53 -2.65
C ARG A 62 10.06 -4.49 -3.29
N MET A 63 9.33 -5.26 -2.49
CA MET A 63 8.27 -6.15 -2.96
C MET A 63 7.13 -5.36 -3.60
N VAL A 64 6.58 -4.36 -2.91
CA VAL A 64 5.48 -3.53 -3.41
C VAL A 64 5.88 -2.79 -4.69
N SER A 65 7.07 -2.18 -4.71
CA SER A 65 7.63 -1.50 -5.90
C SER A 65 7.78 -2.45 -7.09
N HIS A 66 8.14 -3.72 -6.85
CA HIS A 66 8.26 -4.72 -7.91
C HIS A 66 6.88 -5.08 -8.48
N VAL A 67 5.92 -5.36 -7.60
CA VAL A 67 4.54 -5.71 -7.95
C VAL A 67 3.84 -4.58 -8.72
N LEU A 68 4.01 -3.33 -8.28
CA LEU A 68 3.39 -2.16 -8.89
C LEU A 68 4.21 -1.53 -10.02
N ARG A 69 5.35 -2.12 -10.39
CA ARG A 69 6.22 -1.60 -11.47
C ARG A 69 5.47 -1.28 -12.77
N PRO A 70 4.46 -2.06 -13.21
CA PRO A 70 3.66 -1.72 -14.40
C PRO A 70 2.80 -0.46 -14.25
N LEU A 71 2.45 -0.09 -13.01
CA LEU A 71 1.55 1.01 -12.68
C LEU A 71 2.29 2.24 -12.12
N ARG A 72 3.63 2.21 -12.07
CA ARG A 72 4.47 3.20 -11.39
C ARG A 72 4.26 4.66 -11.84
N ASP A 73 3.75 4.86 -13.05
CA ASP A 73 3.55 6.18 -13.64
C ASP A 73 2.39 6.94 -12.97
N PHE A 74 1.46 6.22 -12.34
CA PHE A 74 0.32 6.79 -11.62
C PHE A 74 0.12 6.23 -10.21
N ALA A 75 0.82 5.15 -9.85
CA ALA A 75 0.76 4.48 -8.55
C ALA A 75 2.15 4.20 -7.94
N PRO A 76 3.01 5.22 -7.76
CA PRO A 76 4.28 5.04 -7.04
C PRO A 76 4.05 4.59 -5.60
N SER A 77 4.84 3.62 -5.13
CA SER A 77 4.92 3.23 -3.72
C SER A 77 6.04 3.96 -2.99
N TYR A 78 5.82 4.28 -1.72
CA TYR A 78 6.83 4.83 -0.83
C TYR A 78 6.62 4.28 0.58
N PHE A 79 7.58 3.46 1.05
CA PHE A 79 7.46 2.72 2.29
C PHE A 79 6.15 1.92 2.33
N ASP A 80 5.22 2.30 3.21
CA ASP A 80 4.01 1.54 3.52
C ASP A 80 2.78 2.09 2.78
N ASP A 81 2.95 3.19 2.03
CA ASP A 81 1.88 3.82 1.26
C ASP A 81 2.04 3.58 -0.25
N ILE A 82 0.92 3.31 -0.92
CA ILE A 82 0.80 3.46 -2.39
C ILE A 82 0.08 4.77 -2.67
N PHE A 83 0.71 5.65 -3.44
CA PHE A 83 0.12 6.91 -3.86
C PHE A 83 -0.46 6.78 -5.26
N VAL A 84 -1.77 6.70 -5.37
CA VAL A 84 -2.46 6.76 -6.66
C VAL A 84 -2.71 8.22 -6.98
N HIS A 85 -2.33 8.70 -8.16
CA HIS A 85 -2.58 10.07 -8.59
C HIS A 85 -3.15 10.10 -10.00
N SER A 86 -3.95 11.13 -10.31
CA SER A 86 -4.65 11.22 -11.59
C SER A 86 -4.91 12.65 -12.01
N ARG A 87 -4.95 12.83 -13.33
CA ARG A 87 -5.35 14.06 -14.03
C ARG A 87 -6.36 13.70 -15.12
N ALA A 88 -7.07 14.69 -15.64
CA ALA A 88 -7.92 14.47 -16.81
C ALA A 88 -7.07 14.03 -18.02
N GLU A 89 -7.59 13.11 -18.82
CA GLU A 89 -6.89 12.56 -19.98
C GLU A 89 -7.89 12.27 -21.10
N GLY A 90 -7.66 12.87 -22.28
CA GLY A 90 -8.61 12.83 -23.38
C GLY A 90 -9.98 13.39 -22.97
N ASP A 91 -11.04 12.64 -23.25
CA ASP A 91 -12.42 13.01 -22.90
C ASP A 91 -12.82 12.60 -21.47
N PHE A 92 -11.92 11.95 -20.71
CA PHE A 92 -12.22 11.49 -19.36
C PHE A 92 -11.86 12.54 -18.31
N SER A 93 -12.80 12.78 -17.39
CA SER A 93 -12.54 13.59 -16.20
C SER A 93 -11.48 12.95 -15.30
N ALA A 94 -10.80 13.76 -14.48
CA ALA A 94 -9.79 13.25 -13.56
C ALA A 94 -10.35 12.18 -12.60
N VAL A 95 -11.64 12.27 -12.22
CA VAL A 95 -12.31 11.29 -11.36
C VAL A 95 -12.44 9.94 -12.07
N GLU A 96 -12.87 9.94 -13.33
CA GLU A 96 -13.04 8.71 -14.11
C GLU A 96 -11.69 8.01 -14.34
N VAL A 97 -10.64 8.79 -14.65
CA VAL A 97 -9.27 8.28 -14.74
C VAL A 97 -8.83 7.69 -13.38
N HIS A 98 -9.09 8.39 -12.28
CA HIS A 98 -8.69 7.93 -10.95
C HIS A 98 -9.35 6.61 -10.54
N VAL A 99 -10.65 6.46 -10.82
CA VAL A 99 -11.38 5.20 -10.56
C VAL A 99 -10.79 4.05 -11.38
N ARG A 100 -10.34 4.29 -12.62
CA ARG A 100 -9.66 3.28 -13.43
C ARG A 100 -8.30 2.89 -12.85
N HIS A 101 -7.51 3.88 -12.43
CA HIS A 101 -6.22 3.64 -11.77
C HIS A 101 -6.38 2.82 -10.48
N LEU A 102 -7.35 3.18 -9.62
CA LEU A 102 -7.64 2.42 -8.40
C LEU A 102 -8.03 0.97 -8.71
N ARG A 103 -8.86 0.74 -9.74
CA ARG A 103 -9.23 -0.62 -10.17
C ARG A 103 -8.02 -1.44 -10.61
N GLN A 104 -7.10 -0.84 -11.36
CA GLN A 104 -5.86 -1.49 -11.79
C GLN A 104 -4.95 -1.83 -10.61
N VAL A 105 -4.78 -0.90 -9.67
CA VAL A 105 -3.99 -1.14 -8.44
C VAL A 105 -4.60 -2.28 -7.63
N PHE A 106 -5.90 -2.24 -7.35
CA PHE A 106 -6.57 -3.30 -6.59
C PHE A 106 -6.58 -4.64 -7.31
N GLN A 107 -6.61 -4.66 -8.65
CA GLN A 107 -6.47 -5.89 -9.41
C GLN A 107 -5.08 -6.51 -9.19
N VAL A 108 -4.01 -5.73 -9.35
CA VAL A 108 -2.63 -6.20 -9.13
C VAL A 108 -2.46 -6.70 -7.69
N MET A 109 -3.00 -5.96 -6.71
CA MET A 109 -2.95 -6.39 -5.30
C MET A 109 -3.64 -7.75 -5.08
N ARG A 110 -4.83 -7.96 -5.67
CA ARG A 110 -5.54 -9.25 -5.58
C ARG A 110 -4.76 -10.39 -6.23
N GLU A 111 -4.17 -10.16 -7.40
CA GLU A 111 -3.38 -11.18 -8.12
C GLU A 111 -2.14 -11.62 -7.35
N GLN A 112 -1.57 -10.73 -6.52
CA GLN A 112 -0.40 -11.02 -5.69
C GLN A 112 -0.77 -11.42 -4.24
N ALA A 113 -2.06 -11.64 -3.96
CA ALA A 113 -2.58 -11.90 -2.63
C ALA A 113 -2.13 -10.88 -1.56
N LEU A 114 -1.84 -9.64 -1.98
CA LEU A 114 -1.62 -8.53 -1.06
C LEU A 114 -2.94 -8.22 -0.37
N ARG A 115 -2.89 -8.05 0.96
CA ARG A 115 -4.10 -7.81 1.76
C ARG A 115 -4.73 -6.51 1.27
N GLN A 116 -6.06 -6.50 1.20
CA GLN A 116 -6.78 -5.29 0.83
C GLN A 116 -6.51 -4.19 1.86
N PRO A 117 -6.46 -2.92 1.43
CA PRO A 117 -6.09 -1.83 2.31
C PRO A 117 -7.15 -1.60 3.38
N GLN A 118 -6.70 -1.33 4.60
CA GLN A 118 -7.57 -0.97 5.72
C GLN A 118 -8.06 0.48 5.61
N GLU A 119 -7.33 1.32 4.86
CA GLU A 119 -7.66 2.72 4.69
C GLU A 119 -7.29 3.22 3.28
N VAL A 120 -8.21 3.98 2.68
CA VAL A 120 -7.96 4.74 1.44
C VAL A 120 -8.27 6.21 1.71
N ARG A 121 -7.23 7.05 1.72
CA ARG A 121 -7.39 8.49 1.94
C ARG A 121 -7.45 9.21 0.60
N LEU A 122 -8.62 9.75 0.24
CA LEU A 122 -8.80 10.56 -0.97
C LEU A 122 -8.41 12.01 -0.69
N LEU A 123 -7.53 12.57 -1.52
CA LEU A 123 -7.08 13.96 -1.46
C LEU A 123 -7.32 14.63 -2.82
N ARG A 124 -7.82 15.86 -2.80
CA ARG A 124 -8.00 16.68 -4.01
C ARG A 124 -7.20 17.98 -3.87
N THR A 125 -6.54 18.41 -4.95
CA THR A 125 -5.87 19.71 -4.97
C THR A 125 -6.88 20.84 -4.73
N GLY A 126 -6.71 21.59 -3.65
CA GLY A 126 -7.56 22.73 -3.27
C GLY A 126 -8.43 22.50 -2.03
N ASP A 127 -8.56 21.25 -1.56
CA ASP A 127 -9.27 20.95 -0.32
C ASP A 127 -8.29 20.95 0.87
N SER A 128 -8.47 21.86 1.81
CA SER A 128 -7.70 21.93 3.06
C SER A 128 -8.06 20.83 4.08
N GLY A 129 -8.84 19.82 3.67
CA GLY A 129 -9.30 18.73 4.52
C GLY A 129 -9.29 17.41 3.75
N ALA A 130 -8.44 16.47 4.18
CA ALA A 130 -8.47 15.09 3.73
C ALA A 130 -9.75 14.43 4.28
N TRP A 131 -10.68 14.02 3.41
CA TRP A 131 -11.82 13.21 3.84
C TRP A 131 -11.37 11.74 3.92
N LEU A 132 -11.27 11.23 5.14
CA LEU A 132 -11.11 9.79 5.41
C LEU A 132 -12.40 9.07 4.98
N LEU A 133 -12.38 8.38 3.84
CA LEU A 133 -13.43 7.43 3.50
C LEU A 133 -13.09 6.10 4.19
N ARG A 134 -13.80 5.77 5.27
CA ARG A 134 -13.70 4.46 5.94
C ARG A 134 -14.55 3.43 5.19
N GLU A 135 -14.06 2.20 5.19
CA GLU A 135 -14.52 0.97 4.50
C GLU A 135 -16.03 0.65 4.54
N GLN A 136 -16.86 1.31 5.35
CA GLN A 136 -18.26 0.93 5.54
C GLN A 136 -19.20 1.21 4.34
N GLU A 137 -18.75 1.89 3.30
CA GLU A 137 -19.60 2.22 2.13
C GLU A 137 -19.52 1.23 0.95
N TRP A 138 -18.59 0.26 0.99
CA TRP A 138 -18.36 -0.66 -0.15
C TRP A 138 -18.83 -2.10 0.07
N SER A 139 -19.34 -2.45 1.26
CA SER A 139 -19.81 -3.82 1.60
C SER A 139 -21.25 -4.13 1.16
N THR A 140 -21.97 -3.16 0.60
CA THR A 140 -23.33 -3.37 0.08
C THR A 140 -23.48 -2.86 -1.34
N ARG A 141 -22.91 -3.60 -2.29
CA ARG A 141 -23.42 -3.76 -3.66
C ARG A 141 -22.77 -4.93 -4.38
#